data_AF-A0A1E7FNH5-F1
#
_entry.id   AF-A0A1E7FNH5-F1
#
_cell.length_a   1.000
_cell.length_b   1.000
_cell.length_c   1.000
_cell.angle_alpha   90.00
_cell.angle_beta   90.00
_cell.angle_gamma   90.00
#
_symmetry.space_group_name_H-M   'P 1'
#
loop_
_entity.id
_entity.type
_entity.pdbx_description
1 polymer ?
#
loop_
_entity_poly.entity_id
_entity_poly.type
_entity_poly.pdbx_seq_one_letter_code
_entity_poly.pdbx_strand_id
1 'polypeptide(L)'
;MPHTYSGNKRTKRPDFRPNGKRRLKALQVTVENDRLARVAANELKAKGMSTIPRHEKLAPVTAAELEQQLKKKKKAQETFPEMKRYRALLKLLRQIVVLEEKRESGVVLNDAQIAKVNRFDGLAAELEELQQSLDSSEDEDGVDEDEDEESEGEDDESEGEADEE
;
A
#
# COMPACT_ATOMS: atom_id res chain seq x y z
N MET A 1 -34.60 84.80 -3.48
CA MET A 1 -34.02 83.78 -2.58
C MET A 1 -32.61 83.46 -3.05
N PRO A 2 -31.59 83.45 -2.18
CA PRO A 2 -30.23 83.12 -2.59
C PRO A 2 -30.08 81.59 -2.79
N HIS A 3 -29.44 81.18 -3.88
CA HIS A 3 -29.11 79.76 -4.15
C HIS A 3 -27.87 79.35 -3.37
N THR A 4 -27.97 78.28 -2.56
CA THR A 4 -26.84 77.68 -1.85
C THR A 4 -26.11 76.68 -2.77
N TYR A 5 -24.83 76.95 -3.04
CA TYR A 5 -23.96 76.06 -3.82
C TYR A 5 -23.48 74.92 -2.93
N SER A 6 -24.07 73.72 -3.07
CA SER A 6 -23.56 72.52 -2.41
C SER A 6 -22.30 72.06 -3.16
N GLY A 7 -21.12 72.29 -2.59
CA GLY A 7 -19.82 71.97 -3.22
C GLY A 7 -19.54 70.48 -3.46
N ASN A 8 -20.57 69.63 -3.52
CA ASN A 8 -20.44 68.19 -3.68
C ASN A 8 -20.06 67.85 -5.13
N LYS A 9 -18.78 67.53 -5.33
CA LYS A 9 -18.28 67.03 -6.63
C LYS A 9 -18.94 65.68 -6.93
N ARG A 10 -19.68 65.61 -8.03
CA ARG A 10 -20.28 64.36 -8.54
C ARG A 10 -19.18 63.32 -8.78
N THR A 11 -19.24 62.20 -8.05
CA THR A 11 -18.31 61.09 -8.24
C THR A 11 -18.52 60.47 -9.63
N LYS A 12 -17.41 60.14 -10.31
CA LYS A 12 -17.47 59.52 -11.63
C LYS A 12 -18.01 58.10 -11.47
N ARG A 13 -18.97 57.71 -12.31
CA ARG A 13 -19.53 56.35 -12.33
C ARG A 13 -18.40 55.34 -12.60
N PRO A 14 -18.40 54.17 -11.92
CA PRO A 14 -17.45 53.11 -12.21
C PRO A 14 -17.54 52.69 -13.69
N ASP A 15 -16.39 52.62 -14.35
CA ASP A 15 -16.29 52.23 -15.76
C ASP A 15 -16.34 50.69 -15.86
N PHE A 16 -17.55 50.15 -16.00
CA PHE A 16 -17.82 48.71 -16.14
C PHE A 16 -17.68 48.20 -17.58
N ARG A 17 -17.18 49.03 -18.51
CA ARG A 17 -17.00 48.61 -19.91
C ARG A 17 -15.94 47.48 -19.97
N PRO A 18 -16.12 46.50 -20.86
CA PRO A 18 -15.20 45.35 -20.96
C PRO A 18 -13.75 45.77 -21.25
N ASN A 19 -13.54 46.88 -21.97
CA ASN A 19 -12.22 47.45 -22.27
C ASN A 19 -11.95 48.76 -21.50
N GLY A 20 -12.59 48.96 -20.34
CA GLY A 20 -12.40 50.14 -19.52
C GLY A 20 -10.97 50.25 -18.98
N LYS A 21 -10.44 51.48 -18.85
CA LYS A 21 -9.05 51.74 -18.41
C LYS A 21 -8.73 51.10 -17.05
N ARG A 22 -9.71 51.06 -16.14
CA ARG A 22 -9.54 50.45 -14.80
C ARG A 22 -9.35 48.94 -14.89
N ARG A 23 -10.11 48.26 -15.76
CA ARG A 23 -10.02 46.82 -15.97
C ARG A 23 -8.72 46.41 -16.66
N LEU A 24 -8.29 47.17 -17.66
CA LEU A 24 -6.99 46.94 -18.32
C LEU A 24 -5.82 47.02 -17.34
N LYS A 25 -5.82 48.01 -16.43
CA LYS A 25 -4.80 48.10 -15.38
C LYS A 25 -4.86 46.93 -14.41
N ALA A 26 -6.04 46.49 -14.00
CA ALA A 26 -6.19 45.32 -13.15
C ALA A 26 -5.64 44.05 -13.81
N LEU A 27 -5.91 43.86 -15.11
CA LEU A 27 -5.35 42.75 -15.88
C LEU A 27 -3.82 42.82 -15.97
N GLN A 28 -3.25 44.00 -16.20
CA GLN A 28 -1.79 44.20 -16.19
C GLN A 28 -1.17 43.80 -14.85
N VAL A 29 -1.77 44.25 -13.73
CA VAL A 29 -1.29 43.87 -12.38
C VAL A 29 -1.35 42.35 -12.16
N THR A 30 -2.42 41.68 -12.61
CA THR A 30 -2.50 40.22 -12.49
C THR A 30 -1.44 39.49 -13.31
N VAL A 31 -1.13 39.99 -14.50
CA VAL A 31 -0.10 39.41 -15.38
C VAL A 31 1.30 39.63 -14.80
N GLU A 32 1.57 40.80 -14.24
CA GLU A 32 2.84 41.09 -13.55
C GLU A 32 3.04 40.23 -12.31
N ASN A 33 1.98 40.02 -11.51
CA ASN A 33 2.01 39.12 -10.36
C ASN A 33 2.28 37.66 -10.76
N ASP A 34 1.62 37.16 -11.82
CA ASP A 34 1.88 35.81 -12.33
C ASP A 34 3.33 35.68 -12.87
N ARG A 35 3.83 36.70 -13.56
CA ARG A 35 5.23 36.73 -14.02
C ARG A 35 6.21 36.66 -12.84
N LEU A 36 5.98 37.43 -11.78
CA LEU A 36 6.83 37.42 -10.59
C LEU A 36 6.77 36.08 -9.85
N ALA A 37 5.59 35.46 -9.75
CA ALA A 37 5.42 34.14 -9.14
C ALA A 37 6.21 33.06 -9.89
N ARG A 38 6.19 33.08 -11.23
CA ARG A 38 6.99 32.14 -12.05
C ARG A 38 8.49 32.34 -11.88
N VAL A 39 8.95 33.59 -11.81
CA VAL A 39 10.37 33.88 -11.56
C VAL A 39 10.80 33.39 -10.18
N ALA A 40 10.00 33.67 -9.14
CA ALA A 40 10.27 33.20 -7.78
C ALA A 40 10.30 31.66 -7.69
N ALA A 41 9.38 30.97 -8.35
CA ALA A 41 9.35 29.50 -8.41
C ALA A 41 10.60 28.93 -9.09
N ASN A 42 11.05 29.55 -10.18
CA ASN A 42 12.27 29.14 -10.89
C ASN A 42 13.53 29.39 -10.06
N GLU A 43 13.59 30.50 -9.32
CA GLU A 43 14.69 30.77 -8.40
C GLU A 43 14.75 29.78 -7.23
N LEU A 44 13.59 29.43 -6.64
CA LEU A 44 13.52 28.41 -5.58
C LEU A 44 13.96 27.04 -6.11
N LYS A 45 13.55 26.68 -7.33
CA LYS A 45 13.99 25.43 -7.98
C LYS A 45 15.50 25.43 -8.24
N ALA A 46 16.07 26.54 -8.68
CA ALA A 46 17.51 26.66 -8.89
C ALA A 46 18.31 26.62 -7.57
N LYS A 47 17.81 27.29 -6.52
CA LYS A 47 18.44 27.33 -5.20
C LYS A 47 18.34 25.97 -4.49
N GLY A 48 17.19 25.29 -4.57
CA GLY A 48 16.93 23.99 -3.95
C GLY A 48 17.55 22.78 -4.67
N MET A 49 17.96 22.91 -5.94
CA MET A 49 18.67 21.84 -6.65
C MET A 49 20.21 21.98 -6.64
N SER A 50 20.77 23.08 -6.14
CA SER A 50 22.22 23.31 -6.14
C SER A 50 22.94 22.84 -4.87
N THR A 51 22.20 22.41 -3.84
CA THR A 51 22.75 21.97 -2.55
C THR A 51 22.89 20.46 -2.42
N ILE A 52 22.65 19.68 -3.49
CA ILE A 52 23.09 18.29 -3.50
C ILE A 52 24.61 18.35 -3.51
N PRO A 53 25.32 17.95 -2.44
CA PRO A 53 26.78 17.89 -2.47
C PRO A 53 27.13 17.02 -3.67
N ARG A 54 27.86 17.57 -4.65
CA ARG A 54 28.37 16.81 -5.78
C ARG A 54 29.16 15.65 -5.19
N HIS A 55 28.55 14.49 -5.13
CA HIS A 55 29.15 13.28 -4.61
C HIS A 55 30.44 13.12 -5.40
N GLU A 56 31.58 13.26 -4.73
CA GLU A 56 32.86 12.97 -5.33
C GLU A 56 32.78 11.56 -5.87
N LYS A 57 32.81 11.46 -7.20
CA LYS A 57 32.83 10.27 -8.05
C LYS A 57 32.87 8.95 -7.26
N LEU A 58 31.71 8.52 -6.77
CA LEU A 58 31.55 7.12 -6.38
C LEU A 58 31.76 6.30 -7.65
N ALA A 59 32.53 5.22 -7.54
CA ALA A 59 32.73 4.31 -8.65
C ALA A 59 31.35 3.90 -9.21
N PRO A 60 31.17 3.85 -10.54
CA PRO A 60 29.90 3.45 -11.10
C PRO A 60 29.60 2.01 -10.64
N VAL A 61 28.65 1.88 -9.72
CA VAL A 61 28.15 0.58 -9.28
C VAL A 61 27.54 -0.07 -10.51
N THR A 62 28.04 -1.25 -10.87
CA THR A 62 27.51 -1.96 -12.04
C THR A 62 26.07 -2.40 -11.77
N ALA A 63 25.22 -2.41 -12.79
CA ALA A 63 23.82 -2.82 -12.64
C ALA A 63 23.68 -4.21 -12.00
N ALA A 64 24.60 -5.13 -12.31
CA ALA A 64 24.66 -6.47 -11.73
C ALA A 64 24.96 -6.46 -10.21
N GLU A 65 25.81 -5.55 -9.76
CA GLU A 65 26.18 -5.41 -8.35
C GLU A 65 25.03 -4.77 -7.55
N LEU A 66 24.30 -3.85 -8.18
CA LEU A 66 23.09 -3.24 -7.62
C LEU A 66 21.95 -4.26 -7.52
N GLU A 67 21.75 -5.10 -8.54
CA GLU A 67 20.80 -6.22 -8.50
C GLU A 67 21.17 -7.25 -7.42
N GLN A 68 22.44 -7.58 -7.25
CA GLN A 68 22.88 -8.49 -6.20
C GLN A 68 22.66 -7.91 -4.80
N GLN A 69 22.89 -6.61 -4.61
CA GLN A 69 22.62 -5.95 -3.33
C GLN A 69 21.13 -5.88 -3.02
N LEU A 70 20.28 -5.61 -4.02
CA LEU A 70 18.82 -5.63 -3.87
C LEU A 70 18.30 -7.04 -3.56
N LYS A 71 18.82 -8.08 -4.25
CA LYS A 71 18.47 -9.48 -3.96
C LYS A 71 18.89 -9.89 -2.55
N LYS A 72 20.08 -9.48 -2.07
CA LYS A 72 20.53 -9.75 -0.70
C LYS A 72 19.67 -9.04 0.35
N LYS A 73 19.20 -7.82 0.08
CA LYS A 73 18.28 -7.09 0.97
C LYS A 73 16.88 -7.70 1.01
N LYS A 74 16.33 -8.10 -0.13
CA LYS A 74 15.05 -8.84 -0.19
C LYS A 74 15.11 -10.17 0.54
N LYS A 75 16.25 -10.88 0.47
CA LYS A 75 16.49 -12.08 1.26
C LYS A 75 16.73 -11.81 2.76
N ALA A 76 17.18 -10.63 3.15
CA ALA A 76 17.30 -10.28 4.57
C ALA A 76 15.95 -9.81 5.17
N GLN A 77 15.03 -9.32 4.34
CA GLN A 77 13.60 -9.18 4.65
C GLN A 77 12.85 -10.53 4.59
N GLU A 78 13.57 -11.67 4.53
CA GLU A 78 12.98 -12.99 4.67
C GLU A 78 12.33 -13.10 6.06
N THR A 79 11.02 -12.84 6.07
CA THR A 79 10.00 -13.43 6.95
C THR A 79 10.50 -13.64 8.38
N PHE A 80 10.11 -12.74 9.28
CA PHE A 80 10.25 -12.96 10.71
C PHE A 80 9.90 -14.41 11.04
N PRO A 81 10.71 -15.12 11.85
CA PRO A 81 10.47 -16.53 12.18
C PRO A 81 9.04 -16.75 12.74
N GLU A 82 8.48 -15.72 13.37
CA GLU A 82 7.09 -15.63 13.82
C GLU A 82 6.09 -15.68 12.66
N MET A 83 6.33 -14.97 11.55
CA MET A 83 5.48 -15.05 10.35
C MET A 83 5.50 -16.42 9.69
N LYS A 84 6.66 -17.10 9.65
CA LYS A 84 6.76 -18.47 9.16
C LYS A 84 5.93 -19.43 10.03
N ARG A 85 6.01 -19.27 11.36
CA ARG A 85 5.24 -20.06 12.32
C ARG A 85 3.74 -19.80 12.19
N TYR A 86 3.32 -18.54 12.07
CA TYR A 86 1.94 -18.12 11.86
C TYR A 86 1.33 -18.78 10.61
N ARG A 87 2.01 -18.69 9.47
CA ARG A 87 1.57 -19.31 8.21
C ARG A 87 1.45 -20.84 8.33
N ALA A 88 2.37 -21.49 9.05
CA ALA A 88 2.33 -22.94 9.26
C ALA A 88 1.13 -23.36 10.12
N LEU A 89 0.83 -22.62 11.18
CA LEU A 89 -0.34 -22.87 12.05
C LEU A 89 -1.66 -22.69 11.28
N LEU A 90 -1.78 -21.64 10.47
CA LEU A 90 -2.95 -21.44 9.60
C LEU A 90 -3.18 -22.62 8.66
N LYS A 91 -2.12 -23.12 8.01
CA LYS A 91 -2.20 -24.30 7.14
C LYS A 91 -2.69 -25.53 7.91
N LEU A 92 -2.20 -25.73 9.13
CA LEU A 92 -2.60 -26.87 9.95
C LEU A 92 -4.07 -26.78 10.39
N LEU A 93 -4.56 -25.58 10.74
CA LEU A 93 -5.97 -25.37 11.06
C LEU A 93 -6.88 -25.66 9.85
N ARG A 94 -6.52 -25.19 8.65
CA ARG A 94 -7.27 -25.53 7.42
C ARG A 94 -7.32 -27.04 7.19
N GLN A 95 -6.21 -27.75 7.43
CA GLN A 95 -6.20 -29.22 7.35
C GLN A 95 -7.14 -29.87 8.36
N ILE A 96 -7.21 -29.33 9.58
CA ILE A 96 -8.13 -29.85 10.62
C ILE A 96 -9.58 -29.66 10.18
N VAL A 97 -9.95 -28.50 9.65
CA VAL A 97 -11.31 -28.25 9.13
C VAL A 97 -11.69 -29.28 8.07
N VAL A 98 -10.80 -29.55 7.10
CA VAL A 98 -11.04 -30.59 6.09
C VAL A 98 -11.18 -31.99 6.70
N LEU A 99 -10.43 -32.31 7.76
CA LEU A 99 -10.57 -33.58 8.46
C LEU A 99 -11.88 -33.68 9.25
N GLU A 100 -12.37 -32.57 9.80
CA GLU A 100 -13.67 -32.49 10.48
C GLU A 100 -14.82 -32.68 9.49
N GLU A 101 -14.78 -32.01 8.34
CA GLU A 101 -15.75 -32.22 7.25
C GLU A 101 -15.77 -33.69 6.79
N LYS A 102 -14.59 -34.33 6.65
CA LYS A 102 -14.49 -35.76 6.33
C LYS A 102 -15.12 -36.63 7.42
N ARG A 103 -14.87 -36.33 8.70
CA ARG A 103 -15.47 -37.04 9.83
C ARG A 103 -16.99 -36.88 9.84
N GLU A 104 -17.49 -35.69 9.57
CA GLU A 104 -18.93 -35.38 9.49
C GLU A 104 -19.59 -36.11 8.32
N SER A 105 -18.90 -36.24 7.19
CA SER A 105 -19.35 -37.03 6.03
C SER A 105 -19.35 -38.55 6.28
N GLY A 106 -18.86 -39.01 7.44
CA GLY A 106 -18.86 -40.41 7.85
C GLY A 106 -17.57 -41.17 7.53
N VAL A 107 -16.52 -40.49 7.04
CA VAL A 107 -15.22 -41.10 6.76
C VAL A 107 -14.49 -41.40 8.07
N VAL A 108 -14.00 -42.63 8.22
CA VAL A 108 -13.22 -43.03 9.39
C VAL A 108 -11.81 -42.45 9.29
N LEU A 109 -11.45 -41.61 10.27
CA LEU A 109 -10.14 -40.99 10.34
C LEU A 109 -9.10 -41.93 10.99
N ASN A 110 -7.85 -41.83 10.54
CA ASN A 110 -6.71 -42.50 11.15
C ASN A 110 -6.34 -41.87 12.50
N ASP A 111 -5.71 -42.61 13.42
CA ASP A 111 -5.24 -42.14 14.73
C ASP A 111 -4.39 -40.86 14.64
N ALA A 112 -3.55 -40.76 13.61
CA ALA A 112 -2.74 -39.57 13.36
C ALA A 112 -3.60 -38.33 12.99
N GLN A 113 -4.71 -38.52 12.29
CA GLN A 113 -5.65 -37.46 11.92
C GLN A 113 -6.51 -37.05 13.12
N ILE A 114 -6.95 -38.03 13.92
CA ILE A 114 -7.66 -37.78 15.19
C ILE A 114 -6.78 -36.97 16.14
N ALA A 115 -5.49 -37.31 16.24
CA ALA A 115 -4.53 -36.55 17.04
C ALA A 115 -4.35 -35.10 16.55
N LYS A 116 -4.51 -34.81 15.25
CA LYS A 116 -4.52 -33.44 14.72
C LYS A 116 -5.78 -32.69 15.12
N VAL A 117 -6.96 -33.30 14.96
CA VAL A 117 -8.25 -32.71 15.34
C VAL A 117 -8.25 -32.34 16.83
N ASN A 118 -7.75 -33.24 17.69
CA ASN A 118 -7.68 -32.99 19.13
C ASN A 118 -6.72 -31.85 19.55
N ARG A 119 -5.86 -31.37 18.65
CA ARG A 119 -4.94 -30.24 18.90
C ARG A 119 -5.51 -28.90 18.47
N PHE A 120 -6.72 -28.86 17.90
CA PHE A 120 -7.34 -27.66 17.35
C PHE A 120 -7.32 -26.49 18.34
N ASP A 121 -7.85 -26.69 19.55
CA ASP A 121 -7.97 -25.62 20.55
C ASP A 121 -6.61 -25.01 20.92
N GLY A 122 -5.57 -25.85 21.04
CA GLY A 122 -4.22 -25.40 21.35
C GLY A 122 -3.57 -24.63 20.20
N LEU A 123 -3.79 -25.07 18.96
CA LEU A 123 -3.28 -24.39 17.77
C LEU A 123 -3.98 -23.06 17.52
N ALA A 124 -5.28 -22.98 17.81
CA ALA A 124 -6.06 -21.75 17.71
C ALA A 124 -5.57 -20.70 18.73
N ALA A 125 -5.34 -21.11 19.98
CA ALA A 125 -4.80 -20.23 21.02
C ALA A 125 -3.38 -19.73 20.69
N GLU A 126 -2.50 -20.61 20.19
CA GLU A 126 -1.14 -20.24 19.77
C GLU A 126 -1.15 -19.24 18.60
N LEU A 127 -2.10 -19.39 17.68
CA LEU A 127 -2.26 -18.48 16.55
C LEU A 127 -2.74 -17.10 17.01
N GLU A 128 -3.70 -17.05 17.93
CA GLU A 128 -4.19 -15.79 18.51
C GLU A 128 -3.08 -15.02 19.23
N GLU A 129 -2.24 -15.71 20.00
CA GLU A 129 -1.07 -15.11 20.66
C GLU A 129 -0.08 -14.53 19.64
N LEU A 130 0.24 -15.30 18.58
CA LEU A 130 1.13 -14.83 17.52
C LEU A 130 0.53 -13.64 16.77
N GLN A 131 -0.76 -13.66 16.49
CA GLN A 131 -1.45 -12.54 15.84
C GLN A 131 -1.37 -11.28 16.71
N GLN A 132 -1.62 -11.38 18.02
CA GLN A 132 -1.48 -10.23 18.92
C GLN A 132 -0.05 -9.69 18.97
N SER A 133 0.96 -10.56 18.91
CA SER A 133 2.36 -10.12 18.84
C SER A 133 2.71 -9.43 17.51
N LEU A 134 2.13 -9.90 16.41
CA LEU A 134 2.31 -9.36 15.07
C LEU A 134 1.63 -8.00 14.91
N ASP A 135 0.36 -7.90 15.30
CA ASP A 135 -0.42 -6.65 15.27
C ASP A 135 0.19 -5.57 16.18
N SER A 136 0.83 -5.97 17.29
CA SER A 136 1.56 -5.05 18.18
C SER A 136 2.91 -4.58 17.61
N SER A 137 3.39 -5.23 16.54
CA SER A 137 4.66 -4.93 15.86
C SER A 137 4.49 -4.20 14.52
N GLU A 138 3.24 -4.05 14.04
CA GLU A 138 2.91 -3.45 12.75
C GLU A 138 2.76 -1.91 12.84
N ASP A 139 3.89 -1.22 12.87
CA ASP A 139 4.09 -0.06 12.01
C ASP A 139 4.77 -0.59 10.72
N GLU A 140 4.04 -0.56 9.60
CA GLU A 140 4.49 -0.85 8.22
C GLU A 140 4.95 -2.30 7.89
N ASP A 141 4.11 -3.09 7.21
CA ASP A 141 4.34 -3.41 5.79
C ASP A 141 3.25 -4.35 5.22
N GLY A 142 2.77 -4.00 4.04
CA GLY A 142 1.62 -4.59 3.37
C GLY A 142 1.74 -6.10 3.09
N VAL A 143 0.63 -6.78 3.33
CA VAL A 143 0.40 -8.18 2.98
C VAL A 143 0.36 -8.30 1.44
N ASP A 144 1.47 -8.67 0.82
CA ASP A 144 1.47 -9.22 -0.54
C ASP A 144 0.79 -10.61 -0.48
N GLU A 145 -0.46 -10.63 -0.97
CA GLU A 145 -1.22 -11.83 -1.31
C GLU A 145 -0.56 -12.52 -2.50
N ASP A 146 0.48 -13.33 -2.26
CA ASP A 146 0.92 -14.31 -3.24
C ASP A 146 -0.10 -15.46 -3.27
N GLU A 147 -1.04 -15.34 -4.21
CA GLU A 147 -1.90 -16.38 -4.75
C GLU A 147 -1.03 -17.51 -5.34
N ASP A 148 -0.53 -18.42 -4.51
CA ASP A 148 0.02 -19.70 -5.00
C ASP A 148 -1.15 -20.63 -5.36
N GLU A 149 -1.60 -20.50 -6.61
CA GLU A 149 -2.27 -21.55 -7.39
C GLU A 149 -1.28 -22.70 -7.66
N GLU A 150 -1.38 -23.81 -6.93
CA GLU A 150 -0.97 -25.14 -7.44
C GLU A 150 -2.05 -26.14 -7.00
N SER A 151 -2.98 -26.53 -7.89
CA SER A 151 -2.85 -27.47 -9.01
C SER A 151 -2.70 -28.93 -8.56
N GLU A 152 -3.68 -29.73 -9.01
CA GLU A 152 -3.68 -31.20 -9.16
C GLU A 152 -3.81 -32.01 -7.85
N GLY A 153 -4.91 -32.72 -7.57
CA GLY A 153 -5.76 -33.50 -8.46
C GLY A 153 -5.19 -34.90 -8.62
N GLU A 154 -5.65 -35.84 -7.79
CA GLU A 154 -5.65 -37.28 -8.08
C GLU A 154 -6.56 -37.97 -7.06
N ASP A 155 -7.84 -38.07 -7.42
CA ASP A 155 -8.75 -39.11 -6.95
C ASP A 155 -8.23 -40.45 -7.49
N ASP A 156 -7.77 -41.33 -6.60
CA ASP A 156 -7.54 -42.75 -6.93
C ASP A 156 -8.54 -43.58 -6.14
N GLU A 157 -9.77 -43.61 -6.65
CA GLU A 157 -10.74 -44.64 -6.33
C GLU A 157 -10.50 -45.86 -7.22
N SER A 158 -10.14 -46.99 -6.61
CA SER A 158 -10.19 -48.30 -7.23
C SER A 158 -10.68 -49.32 -6.20
N GLU A 159 -11.97 -49.24 -5.88
CA GLU A 159 -12.72 -50.38 -5.38
C GLU A 159 -12.84 -51.43 -6.50
N GLY A 160 -12.40 -52.65 -6.20
CA GLY A 160 -12.48 -53.80 -7.09
C GLY A 160 -12.80 -55.05 -6.30
N GLU A 161 -13.95 -55.07 -5.62
CA GLU A 161 -14.65 -56.32 -5.33
C GLU A 161 -15.49 -56.71 -6.54
N ALA A 162 -15.16 -57.84 -7.14
CA ALA A 162 -16.07 -58.63 -7.96
C ALA A 162 -15.79 -60.10 -7.66
N ASP A 163 -16.59 -60.62 -6.73
CA ASP A 163 -17.32 -61.89 -6.79
C ASP A 163 -16.97 -62.82 -7.97
N GLU A 164 -16.62 -64.08 -7.69
CA GLU A 164 -17.33 -65.29 -8.16
C GLU A 164 -16.50 -66.58 -8.00
N GLU A 165 -17.18 -67.59 -7.42
CA GLU A 165 -16.92 -69.05 -7.32
C GLU A 165 -16.03 -69.64 -6.21
#